data_AF-A0A1X0DES6-F1
#
_entry.id   AF-A0A1X0DES6-F1
#
_cell.length_a   1.000
_cell.length_b   1.000
_cell.length_c   1.000
_cell.angle_alpha   90.00
_cell.angle_beta   90.00
_cell.angle_gamma   90.00
#
_symmetry.space_group_name_H-M   'P 1'
#
loop_
_entity.id
_entity.type
_entity.pdbx_description
1 polymer ?
#
loop_
_entity_poly.entity_id
_entity_poly.type
_entity_poly.pdbx_seq_one_letter_code
_entity_poly.pdbx_strand_id
1 'polypeptide(L)'
;MVGRRDTAPRWCEQCGAQLALDALFCPICGVEAGTRRFIGAPGAGDVPAGRTVRAAAFMMDLAAIAAPIFPLAIAGAVLDVAAVLTVVTPLACAAVWLWMQLWLALMGRSLGKTMLGLRLVSDDDRLPGLPRTVARSLIFAVTLGAAALPMMTSSTPRDGLHDRLTGLRVLDVVAGDNPLDTHTRAAFRRST
;
A
#
# COMPACT_ATOMS: atom_id res chain seq x y z
N MET A 1 -36.26 -28.69 2.95
CA MET A 1 -36.84 -27.37 2.61
C MET A 1 -35.74 -26.33 2.81
N VAL A 2 -35.04 -25.94 1.74
CA VAL A 2 -33.96 -24.95 1.79
C VAL A 2 -34.58 -23.57 1.57
N GLY A 3 -34.39 -22.68 2.55
CA GLY A 3 -35.00 -21.36 2.61
C GLY A 3 -34.63 -20.48 1.41
N ARG A 4 -35.67 -19.90 0.81
CA ARG A 4 -35.62 -18.81 -0.17
C ARG A 4 -34.86 -17.64 0.47
N ARG A 5 -33.64 -17.35 -0.01
CA ARG A 5 -32.99 -16.07 0.25
C ARG A 5 -33.66 -15.05 -0.66
N ASP A 6 -34.23 -14.02 -0.06
CA ASP A 6 -34.83 -12.91 -0.80
C ASP A 6 -33.79 -12.28 -1.74
N THR A 7 -33.97 -12.52 -3.04
CA THR A 7 -33.12 -11.98 -4.10
C THR A 7 -33.57 -10.57 -4.41
N ALA A 8 -33.09 -9.60 -3.63
CA ALA A 8 -33.26 -8.21 -4.00
C ALA A 8 -32.59 -7.97 -5.37
N PRO A 9 -33.27 -7.27 -6.31
CA PRO A 9 -32.69 -6.95 -7.60
C PRO A 9 -31.43 -6.09 -7.41
N ARG A 10 -30.34 -6.45 -8.09
CA ARG A 10 -29.10 -5.66 -8.12
C ARG A 10 -29.22 -4.59 -9.20
N TRP A 11 -28.62 -3.43 -8.93
CA TRP A 11 -28.62 -2.30 -9.85
C TRP A 11 -27.18 -1.89 -10.14
N CYS A 12 -26.90 -1.47 -11.37
CA CYS A 12 -25.60 -0.95 -11.77
C CYS A 12 -25.40 0.45 -11.16
N GLU A 13 -24.35 0.64 -10.37
CA GLU A 13 -24.05 1.93 -9.72
C GLU A 13 -23.62 3.03 -10.71
N GLN A 14 -23.23 2.65 -11.93
CA GLN A 14 -22.74 3.60 -12.93
C GLN A 14 -23.84 4.12 -13.88
N CYS A 15 -24.83 3.29 -14.23
CA CYS A 15 -25.89 3.68 -15.17
C CYS A 15 -27.33 3.41 -14.68
N GLY A 16 -27.50 2.79 -13.51
CA GLY A 16 -28.82 2.50 -12.93
C GLY A 16 -29.56 1.33 -13.59
N ALA A 17 -28.94 0.57 -14.49
CA ALA A 17 -29.57 -0.59 -15.11
C ALA A 17 -29.74 -1.75 -14.12
N GLN A 18 -30.85 -2.49 -14.21
CA GLN A 18 -31.07 -3.69 -13.42
C GLN A 18 -30.14 -4.81 -13.90
N LEU A 19 -29.45 -5.47 -12.96
CA LEU A 19 -28.50 -6.55 -13.21
C LEU A 19 -29.10 -7.90 -12.83
N ALA A 20 -28.84 -8.92 -13.64
CA ALA A 20 -29.08 -10.30 -13.25
C ALA A 20 -28.20 -10.69 -12.06
N LEU A 21 -28.64 -11.65 -11.24
CA LEU A 21 -27.94 -12.06 -10.01
C LEU A 21 -26.53 -12.62 -10.27
N ASP A 22 -26.30 -13.15 -11.47
CA ASP A 22 -25.07 -13.78 -11.96
C ASP A 22 -24.38 -12.97 -13.07
N ALA A 23 -24.85 -11.77 -13.38
CA ALA A 23 -24.22 -10.91 -14.37
C ALA A 23 -22.78 -10.60 -13.93
N LEU A 24 -21.80 -10.88 -14.80
CA LEU A 24 -20.40 -10.50 -14.60
C LEU A 24 -20.11 -9.08 -15.10
N PHE A 25 -20.94 -8.57 -16.02
CA PHE A 25 -20.84 -7.25 -16.61
C PHE A 25 -22.23 -6.63 -16.81
N CYS A 26 -22.32 -5.32 -16.77
CA CYS A 26 -23.52 -4.57 -17.13
C CYS A 26 -23.70 -4.59 -18.65
N PRO A 27 -24.84 -5.06 -19.17
CA PRO A 27 -25.09 -5.10 -20.62
C PRO A 27 -25.32 -3.73 -21.24
N ILE A 28 -25.56 -2.68 -20.43
CA ILE A 28 -25.82 -1.32 -20.92
C ILE A 28 -24.54 -0.50 -21.03
N CYS A 29 -23.69 -0.50 -19.99
CA CYS A 29 -22.48 0.35 -19.95
C CYS A 29 -21.16 -0.42 -19.95
N GLY A 30 -21.19 -1.76 -19.90
CA GLY A 30 -20.00 -2.61 -19.95
C GLY A 30 -19.18 -2.71 -18.65
N VAL A 31 -19.60 -2.04 -17.57
CA VAL A 31 -18.89 -2.12 -16.27
C VAL A 31 -19.07 -3.50 -15.63
N GLU A 32 -18.04 -4.04 -14.99
CA GLU A 32 -18.09 -5.32 -14.28
C GLU A 32 -19.16 -5.30 -13.17
N ALA A 33 -20.08 -6.27 -13.23
CA ALA A 33 -21.09 -6.52 -12.21
C ALA A 33 -20.51 -7.41 -11.10
N GLY A 34 -19.58 -6.83 -10.33
CA GLY A 34 -19.30 -7.22 -8.94
C GLY A 34 -19.01 -8.70 -8.64
N THR A 35 -17.93 -9.27 -9.16
CA THR A 35 -17.19 -10.31 -8.43
C THR A 35 -16.38 -9.65 -7.33
N ARG A 36 -16.94 -9.55 -6.10
CA ARG A 36 -16.27 -9.20 -4.82
C ARG A 36 -14.94 -8.43 -4.96
N ARG A 37 -14.93 -7.35 -5.73
CA ARG A 37 -13.93 -6.31 -5.60
C ARG A 37 -14.45 -5.46 -4.47
N PHE A 38 -13.82 -5.58 -3.31
CA PHE A 38 -13.80 -4.49 -2.35
C PHE A 38 -13.02 -3.35 -3.00
N ILE A 39 -13.60 -2.72 -4.03
CA ILE A 39 -13.39 -1.30 -4.22
C ILE A 39 -14.24 -0.73 -3.11
N GLY A 40 -13.60 -0.14 -2.10
CA GLY A 40 -14.33 0.53 -1.01
C GLY A 40 -15.44 1.38 -1.61
N ALA A 41 -16.67 1.22 -1.12
CA ALA A 41 -17.73 2.14 -1.48
C ALA A 41 -17.19 3.57 -1.23
N PRO A 42 -17.26 4.50 -2.20
CA PRO A 42 -16.71 5.83 -2.01
C PRO A 42 -17.33 6.47 -0.76
N GLY A 43 -16.51 6.78 0.25
CA GLY A 43 -16.97 7.22 1.58
C GLY A 43 -16.98 6.13 2.66
N ALA A 44 -16.35 4.98 2.43
CA ALA A 44 -16.12 3.94 3.46
C ALA A 44 -15.14 4.40 4.56
N GLY A 45 -14.49 5.56 4.39
CA GLY A 45 -13.48 6.07 5.29
C GLY A 45 -12.15 5.36 5.13
N ASP A 46 -11.22 5.69 6.02
CA ASP A 46 -9.88 5.12 6.00
C ASP A 46 -9.89 3.66 6.45
N VAL A 47 -9.47 2.76 5.58
CA VAL A 47 -9.33 1.33 5.91
C VAL A 47 -7.85 1.03 6.21
N PRO A 48 -7.50 0.58 7.43
CA PRO A 48 -6.13 0.24 7.77
C PRO A 48 -5.69 -1.05 7.04
N ALA A 49 -4.46 -1.05 6.53
CA ALA A 49 -3.93 -2.18 5.78
C ALA A 49 -3.66 -3.40 6.68
N GLY A 50 -4.10 -4.57 6.23
CA GLY A 50 -3.89 -5.84 6.94
C GLY A 50 -2.42 -6.29 6.95
N ARG A 51 -2.04 -7.05 7.99
CA ARG A 51 -0.65 -7.50 8.22
C ARG A 51 0.00 -8.26 7.05
N THR A 52 -0.77 -9.08 6.33
CA THR A 52 -0.27 -9.90 5.22
C THR A 52 0.09 -9.04 4.01
N VAL A 53 -0.77 -8.09 3.66
CA VAL A 53 -0.55 -7.18 2.53
C VAL A 53 0.60 -6.22 2.84
N ARG A 54 0.70 -5.77 4.10
CA ARG A 54 1.84 -4.97 4.58
C ARG A 54 3.16 -5.75 4.51
N ALA A 55 3.18 -7.01 4.93
CA ALA A 55 4.36 -7.86 4.84
C ALA A 55 4.74 -8.15 3.37
N ALA A 56 3.77 -8.44 2.51
CA ALA A 56 4.00 -8.65 1.09
C ALA A 56 4.59 -7.41 0.40
N ALA A 57 4.05 -6.22 0.70
CA ALA A 57 4.60 -4.96 0.19
C ALA A 57 6.06 -4.76 0.62
N PHE A 58 6.39 -5.08 1.88
CA PHE A 58 7.76 -4.99 2.38
C PHE A 58 8.70 -5.97 1.67
N MET A 59 8.27 -7.21 1.43
CA MET A 59 9.08 -8.19 0.68
C MET A 59 9.34 -7.74 -0.76
N MET A 60 8.35 -7.15 -1.43
CA MET A 60 8.51 -6.57 -2.76
C MET A 60 9.48 -5.38 -2.76
N ASP A 61 9.37 -4.50 -1.76
CA ASP A 61 10.30 -3.39 -1.59
C ASP A 61 11.74 -3.89 -1.34
N LEU A 62 11.91 -4.93 -0.52
CA LEU A 62 13.22 -5.55 -0.26
C LEU A 62 13.80 -6.19 -1.51
N ALA A 63 12.98 -6.89 -2.30
CA ALA A 63 13.39 -7.46 -3.58
C ALA A 63 13.85 -6.37 -4.57
N ALA A 64 13.18 -5.22 -4.59
CA ALA A 64 13.58 -4.09 -5.42
C ALA A 64 14.95 -3.51 -5.04
N ILE A 65 15.29 -3.48 -3.75
CA ILE A 65 16.64 -3.08 -3.27
C ILE A 65 17.67 -4.16 -3.61
N ALA A 66 17.33 -5.42 -3.37
CA ALA A 66 18.21 -6.57 -3.54
C ALA A 66 18.61 -6.81 -5.01
N ALA A 67 17.68 -6.60 -5.95
CA ALA A 67 17.86 -6.92 -7.37
C ALA A 67 19.10 -6.28 -8.01
N PRO A 68 19.42 -4.98 -7.83
CA PRO A 68 20.67 -4.40 -8.33
C PRO A 68 21.90 -4.71 -7.45
N ILE A 69 21.70 -4.94 -6.14
CA ILE A 69 22.80 -5.09 -5.18
C ILE A 69 23.45 -6.47 -5.25
N PHE A 70 22.66 -7.54 -5.39
CA PHE A 70 23.20 -8.90 -5.45
C PHE A 70 24.11 -9.14 -6.66
N PRO A 71 23.74 -8.77 -7.90
CA PRO A 71 24.64 -8.93 -9.05
C PRO A 71 25.94 -8.16 -8.89
N LEU A 72 25.88 -6.95 -8.32
CA LEU A 72 27.07 -6.13 -8.06
C LEU A 72 28.00 -6.80 -7.03
N ALA A 73 27.44 -7.32 -5.94
CA ALA A 73 28.20 -8.05 -4.93
C ALA A 73 28.79 -9.36 -5.49
N ILE A 74 28.01 -10.12 -6.26
CA ILE A 74 28.47 -11.35 -6.91
C ILE A 74 29.62 -11.04 -7.88
N ALA A 75 29.49 -10.01 -8.71
CA ALA A 75 30.56 -9.59 -9.63
C ALA A 75 31.82 -9.19 -8.86
N GLY A 76 31.68 -8.43 -7.77
CA GLY A 76 32.80 -8.06 -6.90
C GLY A 76 33.51 -9.28 -6.29
N ALA A 77 32.75 -10.29 -5.86
CA ALA A 77 33.30 -11.53 -5.29
C ALA A 77 33.98 -12.41 -6.36
N VAL A 78 33.37 -12.56 -7.55
CA VAL A 78 33.95 -13.36 -8.65
C VAL A 78 35.23 -12.75 -9.18
N LEU A 79 35.31 -11.41 -9.23
CA LEU A 79 36.48 -10.67 -9.69
C LEU A 79 37.52 -10.41 -8.59
N ASP A 80 37.25 -10.88 -7.35
CA ASP A 80 38.08 -10.65 -6.16
C ASP A 80 38.42 -9.17 -5.90
N VAL A 81 37.47 -8.27 -6.18
CA VAL A 81 37.65 -6.82 -5.98
C VAL A 81 37.08 -6.43 -4.62
N ALA A 82 37.94 -6.47 -3.59
CA ALA A 82 37.55 -6.15 -2.22
C ALA A 82 36.83 -4.79 -2.08
N ALA A 83 37.24 -3.78 -2.86
CA ALA A 83 36.61 -2.45 -2.86
C ALA A 83 35.14 -2.49 -3.30
N VAL A 84 34.77 -3.39 -4.22
CA VAL A 84 33.37 -3.55 -4.65
C VAL A 84 32.52 -4.05 -3.49
N LEU A 85 33.04 -4.98 -2.69
CA LEU A 85 32.32 -5.55 -1.54
C LEU A 85 32.27 -4.60 -0.34
N THR A 86 33.37 -3.92 -0.02
CA THR A 86 33.50 -3.13 1.22
C THR A 86 33.08 -1.67 1.07
N VAL A 87 33.11 -1.11 -0.15
CA VAL A 87 32.78 0.30 -0.39
C VAL A 87 31.60 0.43 -1.35
N VAL A 88 31.69 -0.15 -2.54
CA VAL A 88 30.70 0.11 -3.60
C VAL A 88 29.34 -0.49 -3.25
N THR A 89 29.30 -1.75 -2.82
CA THR A 89 28.07 -2.47 -2.43
C THR A 89 27.32 -1.78 -1.29
N PRO A 90 27.93 -1.44 -0.13
CA PRO A 90 27.22 -0.74 0.93
C PRO A 90 26.80 0.67 0.52
N LEU A 91 27.62 1.39 -0.24
CA LEU A 91 27.25 2.72 -0.75
C LEU A 91 26.05 2.65 -1.70
N ALA A 92 26.03 1.67 -2.62
CA ALA A 92 24.91 1.44 -3.51
C ALA A 92 23.64 1.06 -2.73
N CYS A 93 23.76 0.19 -1.72
CA CYS A 93 22.65 -0.19 -0.85
C CYS A 93 22.07 1.05 -0.13
N ALA A 94 22.92 1.89 0.45
CA ALA A 94 22.50 3.12 1.12
C ALA A 94 21.86 4.12 0.14
N ALA A 95 22.41 4.26 -1.07
CA ALA A 95 21.87 5.15 -2.09
C ALA A 95 20.48 4.70 -2.58
N VAL A 96 20.31 3.41 -2.89
CA VAL A 96 19.02 2.85 -3.31
C VAL A 96 18.00 2.95 -2.17
N TRP A 97 18.40 2.65 -0.94
CA TRP A 97 17.54 2.82 0.23
C TRP A 97 17.10 4.28 0.40
N LEU A 98 18.03 5.25 0.38
CA LEU A 98 17.71 6.68 0.48
C LEU A 98 16.78 7.15 -0.64
N TRP A 99 17.02 6.69 -1.87
CA TRP A 99 16.15 6.98 -3.00
C TRP A 99 14.73 6.46 -2.76
N MET A 100 14.56 5.24 -2.24
CA MET A 100 13.25 4.72 -1.87
C MET A 100 12.60 5.50 -0.73
N GLN A 101 13.38 5.98 0.26
CA GLN A 101 12.86 6.83 1.33
C GLN A 101 12.38 8.17 0.82
N LEU A 102 13.09 8.77 -0.14
CA LEU A 102 12.71 10.01 -0.81
C LEU A 102 11.42 9.80 -1.61
N TRP A 103 11.35 8.74 -2.41
CA TRP A 103 10.15 8.40 -3.18
C TRP A 103 8.93 8.21 -2.27
N LEU A 104 9.09 7.45 -1.19
CA LEU A 104 8.04 7.20 -0.20
C LEU A 104 7.60 8.49 0.52
N ALA A 105 8.55 9.37 0.84
CA ALA A 105 8.27 10.65 1.49
C ALA A 105 7.44 11.60 0.62
N LEU A 106 7.74 11.63 -0.67
CA LEU A 106 7.11 12.55 -1.63
C LEU A 106 5.80 12.01 -2.19
N MET A 107 5.66 10.69 -2.32
CA MET A 107 4.50 10.08 -2.98
C MET A 107 3.56 9.35 -2.02
N GLY A 108 4.01 9.02 -0.80
CA GLY A 108 3.27 8.15 0.12
C GLY A 108 3.14 6.71 -0.38
N ARG A 109 3.92 6.31 -1.39
CA ARG A 109 3.91 4.96 -1.97
C ARG A 109 5.32 4.51 -2.28
N SER A 110 5.57 3.22 -2.18
CA SER A 110 6.76 2.53 -2.69
C SER A 110 6.34 1.58 -3.81
N LEU A 111 7.30 0.86 -4.42
CA LEU A 111 7.00 -0.09 -5.49
C LEU A 111 6.00 -1.16 -5.02
N GLY A 112 6.30 -1.85 -3.91
CA GLY A 112 5.42 -2.89 -3.37
C GLY A 112 4.06 -2.36 -2.93
N LYS A 113 4.04 -1.17 -2.32
CA LYS A 113 2.79 -0.51 -1.90
C LYS A 113 1.93 -0.10 -3.09
N THR A 114 2.54 0.35 -4.19
CA THR A 114 1.82 0.69 -5.42
C THR A 114 1.19 -0.57 -6.04
N MET A 115 1.94 -1.68 -6.09
CA MET A 115 1.44 -2.95 -6.64
C MET A 115 0.27 -3.53 -5.84
N LEU A 116 0.24 -3.29 -4.53
CA LEU A 116 -0.79 -3.80 -3.63
C LEU A 116 -1.86 -2.78 -3.25
N GLY A 117 -1.83 -1.58 -3.86
CA GLY A 117 -2.80 -0.52 -3.58
C GLY A 117 -2.79 -0.05 -2.12
N LEU A 118 -1.61 0.09 -1.54
CA LEU A 118 -1.38 0.64 -0.21
C LEU A 118 -0.88 2.09 -0.30
N ARG A 119 -1.29 2.91 0.65
CA ARG A 119 -0.83 4.29 0.80
C ARG A 119 -0.30 4.54 2.21
N LEU A 120 0.85 5.17 2.31
CA LEU A 120 1.43 5.67 3.55
C LEU A 120 1.05 7.15 3.71
N VAL A 121 0.42 7.47 4.82
CA VAL A 121 -0.09 8.81 5.12
C VAL A 121 0.34 9.20 6.53
N SER A 122 0.53 10.49 6.78
CA SER A 122 0.66 11.02 8.14
C SER A 122 -0.68 10.95 8.88
N ASP A 123 -0.65 11.02 10.21
CA ASP A 123 -1.89 11.13 11.00
C ASP A 123 -2.74 12.36 10.63
N ASP A 124 -2.11 13.42 10.11
CA ASP A 124 -2.76 14.65 9.64
C ASP A 124 -3.25 14.58 8.17
N ASP A 125 -3.37 13.40 7.58
CA ASP A 125 -3.81 13.20 6.18
C ASP A 125 -2.92 13.85 5.12
N ARG A 126 -1.66 14.10 5.47
CA ARG A 126 -0.65 14.70 4.59
C ARG A 126 0.38 13.68 4.14
N LEU A 127 1.16 14.10 3.15
CA LEU A 127 2.35 13.37 2.74
C LEU A 127 3.27 13.16 3.97
N PRO A 128 3.87 11.96 4.12
CA PRO A 128 4.67 11.60 5.29
C PRO A 128 5.82 12.58 5.59
N GLY A 129 6.46 13.07 4.53
CA GLY A 129 7.69 13.85 4.61
C GLY A 129 8.92 12.99 4.91
N LEU A 130 10.10 13.49 4.51
CA LEU A 130 11.36 12.75 4.60
C LEU A 130 11.78 12.37 6.03
N PRO A 131 11.72 13.26 7.05
CA PRO A 131 12.24 12.90 8.37
C PRO A 131 11.44 11.75 9.01
N ARG A 132 10.12 11.71 8.82
CA ARG A 132 9.27 10.65 9.37
C ARG A 132 9.51 9.31 8.67
N THR A 133 9.66 9.28 7.34
CA THR A 133 9.92 8.02 6.62
C THR A 133 11.29 7.46 6.93
N VAL A 134 12.32 8.30 7.01
CA VAL A 134 13.68 7.90 7.40
C VAL A 134 13.68 7.39 8.84
N ALA A 135 13.11 8.13 9.80
CA ALA A 135 13.00 7.68 11.19
C ALA A 135 12.27 6.34 11.30
N ARG A 136 11.17 6.16 10.57
CA ARG A 136 10.38 4.92 10.55
C ARG A 136 11.22 3.73 10.10
N SER A 137 11.97 3.90 9.01
CA SER A 137 12.83 2.83 8.48
C SER A 137 14.05 2.56 9.37
N LEU A 138 14.63 3.59 10.00
CA LEU A 138 15.73 3.41 10.94
C LEU A 138 15.29 2.68 12.20
N ILE A 139 14.14 3.03 12.78
CA ILE A 139 13.57 2.30 13.93
C ILE A 139 13.37 0.83 13.57
N PHE A 140 12.83 0.55 12.38
CA PHE A 140 12.65 -0.82 11.92
C PHE A 140 13.99 -1.57 11.75
N ALA A 141 15.00 -0.92 11.15
CA ALA A 141 16.31 -1.52 10.96
C ALA A 141 17.06 -1.76 12.28
N VAL A 142 17.13 -0.76 13.16
CA VAL A 142 17.81 -0.85 14.48
C VAL A 142 17.16 -1.91 15.37
N THR A 143 15.84 -2.07 15.28
CA THR A 143 15.12 -3.11 16.03
C THR A 143 15.16 -4.48 15.36
N LEU A 144 15.87 -4.65 14.24
CA LEU A 144 15.89 -5.88 13.43
C LEU A 144 14.47 -6.39 13.12
N GLY A 145 13.55 -5.46 12.83
CA GLY A 145 12.15 -5.74 12.54
C GLY A 145 11.26 -5.96 13.77
N ALA A 146 11.80 -6.01 14.99
CA ALA A 146 10.98 -6.19 16.20
C ALA A 146 9.93 -5.07 16.38
N ALA A 147 10.18 -3.87 15.85
CA ALA A 147 9.18 -2.79 15.82
C ALA A 147 7.92 -3.09 14.98
N ALA A 148 7.85 -4.21 14.24
CA ALA A 148 6.62 -4.68 13.57
C ALA A 148 5.84 -5.74 14.35
N LEU A 149 6.37 -6.25 15.48
CA LEU A 149 5.71 -7.29 16.27
C LEU A 149 4.25 -6.98 16.66
N PRO A 150 3.90 -5.75 17.09
CA PRO A 150 2.50 -5.44 17.42
C PRO A 150 1.54 -5.64 16.25
N MET A 151 2.00 -5.38 15.02
CA MET A 151 1.23 -5.55 13.78
C MET A 151 1.17 -7.02 13.33
N MET A 152 2.24 -7.79 13.53
CA MET A 152 2.29 -9.20 13.11
C MET A 152 1.50 -10.12 14.04
N THR A 153 1.47 -9.81 15.33
CA THR A 153 0.85 -10.67 16.36
C THR A 153 -0.66 -10.45 16.51
N SER A 154 -1.21 -9.32 16.07
CA SER A 154 -2.66 -9.08 16.11
C SER A 154 -3.38 -9.65 14.89
N SER A 155 -4.57 -10.21 15.11
CA SER A 155 -5.50 -10.61 14.04
C SER A 155 -6.29 -9.43 13.48
N THR A 156 -6.43 -8.36 14.26
CA THR A 156 -6.97 -7.07 13.83
C THR A 156 -5.86 -6.17 13.28
N PRO A 157 -6.13 -5.34 12.26
CA PRO A 157 -5.16 -4.36 11.78
C PRO A 157 -4.71 -3.45 12.92
N ARG A 158 -3.40 -3.39 13.15
CA ARG A 158 -2.75 -2.52 14.13
C ARG A 158 -1.46 -1.97 13.53
N ASP A 159 -1.11 -0.77 13.95
CA ASP A 159 0.13 -0.15 13.55
C ASP A 159 1.33 -0.80 14.25
N GLY A 160 2.45 -0.87 13.54
CA GLY A 160 3.71 -1.27 14.16
C GLY A 160 4.20 -0.18 15.10
N LEU A 161 5.09 -0.52 16.02
CA LEU A 161 5.75 0.49 16.87
C LEU A 161 6.46 1.56 16.02
N HIS A 162 7.08 1.14 14.91
CA HIS A 162 7.76 2.04 13.96
C HIS A 162 6.81 3.04 13.30
N ASP A 163 5.56 2.64 13.04
CA ASP A 163 4.50 3.50 12.49
C ASP A 163 4.00 4.47 13.57
N ARG A 164 3.68 3.93 14.75
CA ARG A 164 3.14 4.70 15.88
C ARG A 164 4.10 5.76 16.40
N LEU A 165 5.40 5.44 16.47
CA LEU A 165 6.43 6.39 16.89
C LEU A 165 6.65 7.51 15.87
N THR A 166 6.29 7.29 14.61
CA THR A 166 6.50 8.28 13.54
C THR A 166 5.23 9.01 13.13
N GLY A 167 4.07 8.66 13.72
CA GLY A 167 2.77 9.25 13.37
C GLY A 167 2.40 8.98 11.91
N LEU A 168 2.75 7.78 11.43
CA LEU A 168 2.50 7.33 10.07
C LEU A 168 1.58 6.12 10.10
N ARG A 169 0.62 6.08 9.18
CA ARG A 169 -0.35 4.99 9.04
C ARG A 169 -0.38 4.46 7.61
N VAL A 170 -0.62 3.15 7.47
CA VAL A 170 -0.71 2.48 6.16
C VAL A 170 -2.16 2.14 5.88
N LEU A 171 -2.69 2.73 4.82
CA LEU A 171 -4.07 2.55 4.37
C LEU A 171 -4.12 1.60 3.18
N ASP A 172 -5.20 0.83 3.10
CA ASP A 172 -5.59 0.06 1.92
C ASP A 172 -6.53 0.93 1.07
N VAL A 173 -5.99 1.50 -0.01
CA VAL A 173 -6.76 2.40 -0.90
C VAL A 173 -7.54 1.65 -1.97
N VAL A 174 -7.42 0.31 -2.01
CA VAL A 174 -8.33 -0.54 -2.79
C VAL A 174 -9.60 -0.72 -1.98
N ALA A 175 -9.47 -1.04 -0.69
CA ALA A 175 -10.60 -1.29 0.20
C ALA A 175 -11.24 -0.03 0.81
N GLY A 176 -10.54 1.12 0.85
CA GLY A 176 -10.99 2.35 1.50
C GLY A 176 -10.64 3.63 0.74
N ASP A 177 -10.95 4.78 1.36
CA ASP A 177 -10.70 6.10 0.78
C ASP A 177 -9.18 6.44 0.76
N ASN A 178 -8.78 7.29 -0.18
CA ASN A 178 -7.40 7.76 -0.32
C ASN A 178 -7.33 9.27 -0.02
N PRO A 179 -6.88 9.68 1.18
CA PRO A 179 -6.91 11.08 1.61
C PRO A 179 -5.98 11.99 0.81
N LEU A 180 -4.98 11.41 0.14
CA LEU A 180 -4.00 12.16 -0.65
C LEU A 180 -4.42 12.35 -2.10
N ASP A 181 -5.38 11.56 -2.60
CA ASP A 181 -6.01 11.83 -3.89
C ASP A 181 -7.21 12.72 -3.65
N THR A 182 -6.94 14.02 -3.65
CA THR A 182 -7.99 15.02 -3.80
C THR A 182 -8.49 14.92 -5.25
N HIS A 183 -9.33 13.92 -5.54
CA HIS A 183 -10.46 14.25 -6.38
C HIS A 183 -11.21 15.31 -5.60
N THR A 184 -10.92 16.56 -5.92
CA THR A 184 -11.73 17.71 -5.58
C THR A 184 -13.16 17.27 -5.88
N ARG A 185 -13.91 16.83 -4.87
CA ARG A 185 -15.35 16.76 -4.97
C ARG A 185 -15.72 18.20 -5.21
N ALA A 186 -15.85 18.57 -6.48
CA ALA A 186 -16.32 19.88 -6.86
C ALA A 186 -17.58 20.08 -6.01
N ALA A 187 -17.54 21.08 -5.14
CA ALA A 187 -18.62 21.45 -4.24
C ALA A 187 -19.84 22.01 -5.01
N PHE A 188 -20.06 21.52 -6.23
CA PHE A 188 -21.11 21.92 -7.15
C PHE A 188 -22.02 20.74 -7.45
N ARG A 189 -22.82 20.36 -6.45
CA ARG A 189 -24.23 20.01 -6.72
C ARG A 189 -25.10 20.26 -5.48
N ARG A 190 -25.32 21.53 -5.17
CA ARG A 190 -26.66 21.98 -4.78
C ARG A 190 -27.15 22.91 -5.88
N SER A 191 -28.14 22.46 -6.62
CA SER A 191 -29.07 23.32 -7.32
C SER A 191 -30.36 22.54 -7.48
N THR A 192 -31.35 22.99 -6.70
CA THR A 192 -32.81 22.80 -6.82
C THR A 192 -33.36 21.39 -6.76
#